data_AF-A0A939NSC5-F1
#
_entry.id   AF-A0A939NSC5-F1
#
_cell.length_a   1.000
_cell.length_b   1.000
_cell.length_c   1.000
_cell.angle_alpha   90.00
_cell.angle_beta   90.00
_cell.angle_gamma   90.00
#
_symmetry.space_group_name_H-M   'P 1'
#
loop_
_entity.id
_entity.type
_entity.pdbx_description
1 polymer ?
#
loop_
_entity_poly.entity_id
_entity_poly.type
_entity_poly.pdbx_seq_one_letter_code
_entity_poly.pdbx_strand_id
1 'polypeptide(L)' 'MQDKLLGLISEYNIPYKTILLEITERQGGDFEGMKIHIDKYKNHGVRFAIDDFGTGYSNLNLVTALDVDEIK' A
#
# COMPACT_ATOMS: atom_id res chain seq x y z
N MET A 1 3.47 -17.65 -8.44
CA MET A 1 4.73 -17.03 -7.98
C MET A 1 4.52 -16.60 -6.53
N GLN A 2 5.36 -17.02 -5.58
CA GLN A 2 5.21 -16.63 -4.18
C GLN A 2 5.47 -15.13 -4.02
N ASP A 3 4.73 -14.48 -3.13
CA ASP A 3 4.93 -13.07 -2.82
C ASP A 3 6.23 -12.91 -2.02
N LYS A 4 7.24 -12.31 -2.67
CA LYS A 4 8.58 -12.21 -2.07
C LYS A 4 8.57 -11.39 -0.79
N LEU A 5 7.77 -10.32 -0.71
CA LEU A 5 7.74 -9.46 0.47
C LEU A 5 7.09 -10.18 1.65
N LEU A 6 5.91 -10.80 1.46
CA LEU A 6 5.24 -11.57 2.51
C LEU A 6 6.11 -12.75 3.00
N GLY A 7 6.84 -13.38 2.08
CA GLY A 7 7.81 -14.44 2.40
C GLY A 7 8.90 -13.94 3.34
N LEU A 8 9.53 -12.80 3.00
CA LEU A 8 10.58 -12.19 3.84
C LEU A 8 10.04 -11.77 5.21
N ILE A 9 8.86 -11.13 5.26
CA ILE A 9 8.25 -10.71 6.53
C ILE A 9 8.06 -11.91 7.47
N SER A 10 7.57 -13.03 6.91
CA SER A 10 7.42 -14.28 7.66
C SER A 10 8.76 -14.88 8.08
N GLU A 11 9.74 -14.94 7.16
CA GLU A 11 11.08 -15.51 7.39
C GLU A 11 11.79 -14.83 8.55
N TYR A 12 11.69 -13.49 8.64
CA TYR A 12 12.31 -12.70 9.69
C TYR A 12 11.43 -12.55 10.94
N ASN A 13 10.26 -13.22 11.02
CA ASN A 13 9.29 -13.11 12.11
C ASN A 13 8.90 -11.65 12.46
N ILE A 14 8.82 -10.79 11.43
CA ILE A 14 8.41 -9.40 11.63
C ILE A 14 6.89 -9.35 11.75
N PRO A 15 6.31 -8.77 12.80
CA PRO A 15 4.86 -8.63 12.89
C PRO A 15 4.33 -7.74 11.77
N TYR A 16 3.47 -8.25 10.89
CA TYR A 16 2.94 -7.51 9.73
C TYR A 16 2.44 -6.09 10.06
N LYS A 17 1.76 -5.93 11.19
CA LYS A 17 1.22 -4.64 11.68
C LYS A 17 2.25 -3.54 11.90
N THR A 18 3.53 -3.90 12.05
CA THR A 18 4.62 -2.93 12.23
C THR A 18 5.15 -2.40 10.90
N ILE A 19 4.69 -2.94 9.77
CA ILE A 19 5.09 -2.53 8.43
C ILE A 19 4.06 -1.54 7.91
N LEU A 20 4.54 -0.35 7.55
CA LEU A 20 3.80 0.67 6.83
C LEU A 20 4.43 0.81 5.45
N LEU A 21 3.68 0.53 4.40
CA LEU A 21 4.11 0.74 3.02
C LEU A 21 3.56 2.06 2.48
N GLU A 22 4.44 2.88 1.91
CA GLU A 22 4.10 4.20 1.39
C GLU A 22 3.91 4.14 -0.12
N ILE A 23 2.78 4.67 -0.59
CA ILE A 23 2.45 4.82 -1.99
C ILE A 23 2.64 6.28 -2.34
N THR A 24 3.50 6.55 -3.32
CA THR A 24 3.72 7.93 -3.80
C THR A 24 2.77 8.24 -4.96
N GLU A 25 2.22 9.46 -5.00
CA GLU A 25 1.27 9.91 -6.05
C GLU A 25 1.84 9.85 -7.48
N ARG A 26 3.17 9.79 -7.61
CA ARG A 26 3.88 9.75 -8.91
C ARG A 26 3.73 8.43 -9.66
N GLN A 27 3.30 7.34 -8.99
CA GLN A 27 3.11 6.01 -9.59
C GLN A 27 1.75 5.91 -10.33
N GLY A 28 1.41 6.92 -11.12
CA GLY A 28 0.16 6.98 -11.88
C GLY A 28 0.05 5.83 -12.89
N GLY A 29 -0.86 4.89 -12.64
CA GLY A 29 -1.14 3.76 -13.53
C GLY A 29 -1.69 2.56 -12.78
N ASP A 30 -2.74 1.96 -13.36
CA ASP A 30 -3.46 0.77 -12.89
C ASP A 30 -3.91 0.76 -11.41
N PHE A 31 -4.95 1.55 -11.12
CA PHE A 31 -5.58 1.58 -9.79
C PHE A 31 -6.20 0.25 -9.38
N GLU A 32 -6.69 -0.55 -10.33
CA GLU A 32 -7.31 -1.85 -10.02
C GLU A 32 -6.25 -2.84 -9.57
N GLY A 33 -5.14 -2.94 -10.31
CA GLY A 33 -3.99 -3.75 -9.92
C GLY A 33 -3.43 -3.32 -8.56
N MET A 34 -3.30 -2.01 -8.34
CA MET A 34 -2.83 -1.46 -7.07
C MET A 34 -3.76 -1.85 -5.91
N LYS A 35 -5.07 -1.72 -6.07
CA LYS A 35 -6.05 -2.11 -5.05
C LYS A 35 -5.96 -3.59 -4.71
N ILE A 36 -5.87 -4.47 -5.72
CA ILE A 36 -5.71 -5.93 -5.50
C ILE A 36 -4.46 -6.22 -4.67
N HIS A 37 -3.36 -5.51 -4.94
CA HIS A 37 -2.14 -5.66 -4.17
C HIS A 37 -2.30 -5.15 -2.73
N ILE A 38 -2.84 -3.95 -2.53
CA ILE A 38 -3.07 -3.38 -1.20
C ILE A 38 -3.95 -4.32 -0.36
N ASP A 39 -5.10 -4.74 -0.89
CA ASP A 39 -6.03 -5.63 -0.19
C ASP A 39 -5.34 -6.94 0.24
N LYS A 40 -4.49 -7.51 -0.63
CA LYS A 40 -3.71 -8.70 -0.31
C LYS A 40 -2.78 -8.49 0.89
N TYR A 41 -2.04 -7.38 0.92
CA TYR A 41 -1.11 -7.09 2.03
C TYR A 41 -1.87 -6.72 3.31
N LYS A 42 -2.97 -5.97 3.21
CA LYS A 42 -3.84 -5.63 4.34
C LYS A 42 -4.48 -6.86 4.99
N ASN A 43 -4.83 -7.87 4.21
CA ASN A 43 -5.31 -9.16 4.75
C ASN A 43 -4.28 -9.88 5.63
N HIS A 44 -2.99 -9.55 5.52
CA HIS A 44 -1.94 -10.05 6.41
C HIS A 44 -1.68 -9.10 7.60
N GLY A 45 -2.31 -7.93 7.63
CA GLY A 45 -2.15 -6.91 8.66
C GLY A 45 -1.08 -5.85 8.34
N VAL A 46 -0.57 -5.79 7.10
CA VAL A 46 0.32 -4.69 6.66
C VAL A 46 -0.50 -3.40 6.53
N ARG A 47 0.08 -2.27 6.93
CA ARG A 47 -0.55 -0.95 6.83
C ARG A 47 -0.06 -0.19 5.60
N PHE A 48 -0.87 0.73 5.10
CA PHE A 48 -0.55 1.56 3.95
C PHE A 48 -0.72 3.05 4.23
N ALA A 49 0.17 3.87 3.65
CA ALA A 49 0.05 5.31 3.63
C ALA A 49 0.11 5.84 2.20
N ILE A 50 -0.59 6.94 1.92
CA ILE A 50 -0.34 7.79 0.75
C ILE A 50 0.65 8.86 1.17
N ASP A 51 1.76 8.98 0.44
CA ASP A 51 2.83 9.95 0.70
C ASP A 51 2.91 11.01 -0.41
N ASP A 52 3.43 12.20 -0.06
CA ASP A 52 3.44 13.40 -0.89
C ASP A 52 2.02 13.83 -1.37
N PHE A 53 0.98 13.62 -0.54
CA PHE A 53 -0.40 13.95 -0.92
C PHE A 53 -0.56 15.44 -1.25
N GLY A 54 -1.09 15.78 -2.44
CA GLY A 54 -1.23 17.19 -2.83
C GLY A 54 -0.19 17.70 -3.82
N THR A 55 0.82 16.89 -4.15
CA THR A 55 1.92 17.31 -5.04
C THR A 55 1.67 16.95 -6.51
N GLY A 56 0.65 16.12 -6.80
CA GLY A 56 0.18 15.75 -8.14
C GLY A 56 -1.25 16.17 -8.49
N TYR A 57 -1.73 15.73 -9.66
CA TYR A 57 -3.07 16.03 -10.21
C TYR A 57 -4.16 14.99 -9.83
N SER A 58 -3.83 13.91 -9.11
CA SER A 58 -4.67 12.68 -9.04
C SER A 58 -5.25 12.36 -7.65
N ASN A 59 -5.28 13.35 -6.75
CA ASN A 59 -5.14 13.08 -5.32
C ASN A 59 -6.44 12.59 -4.65
N LEU A 60 -7.59 13.11 -5.06
CA LEU A 60 -8.88 12.72 -4.45
C LEU A 60 -9.32 11.29 -4.83
N ASN A 61 -9.11 10.90 -6.09
CA ASN A 61 -9.55 9.58 -6.55
C ASN A 61 -8.79 8.46 -5.84
N LEU A 62 -7.48 8.64 -5.61
CA LEU A 62 -6.63 7.66 -4.93
C LEU A 62 -7.13 7.40 -3.49
N VAL A 63 -7.39 8.47 -2.73
CA VAL A 63 -7.91 8.39 -1.36
C VAL A 63 -9.27 7.71 -1.31
N THR A 64 -10.15 7.98 -2.28
CA THR A 64 -11.48 7.36 -2.31
C THR A 64 -11.46 5.90 -2.80
N ALA A 65 -10.43 5.49 -3.55
CA ALA A 65 -10.39 4.18 -4.19
C ALA A 65 -9.60 3.14 -3.39
N LEU A 66 -8.63 3.57 -2.57
CA LEU A 66 -7.71 2.69 -1.86
C LEU A 66 -8.02 2.68 -0.37
N ASP A 67 -8.03 1.49 0.23
CA ASP A 67 -8.14 1.32 1.68
C ASP A 67 -6.76 1.56 2.32
N VAL A 68 -6.47 2.80 2.70
CA VAL A 68 -5.21 3.21 3.34
C VAL A 68 -5.42 3.63 4.79
N ASP A 69 -4.39 3.46 5.61
CA ASP A 69 -4.41 3.74 7.05
C ASP A 69 -3.98 5.18 7.37
N GLU A 70 -3.12 5.76 6.54
CA GLU A 70 -2.53 7.09 6.75
C GLU A 70 -2.49 7.90 5.45
N ILE A 71 -2.63 9.22 5.55
CA ILE A 71 -2.37 10.19 4.46
C ILE A 71 -1.31 11.16 4.97
N LYS A 72 -0.27 11.39 4.18
CA LYS A 72 0.87 12.25 4.51
C LYS A 72 1.06 13.35 3.47
#